data_AF-A0A8S1F2M9-F1
#
_entry.id   AF-A0A8S1F2M9-F1
#
_cell.length_a   1.000
_cell.length_b   1.000
_cell.length_c   1.000
_cell.angle_alpha   90.00
_cell.angle_beta   90.00
_cell.angle_gamma   90.00
#
_symmetry.space_group_name_H-M   'P 1'
#
loop_
_entity.id
_entity.type
_entity.pdbx_description
1 polymer ?
#
loop_
_entity_poly.entity_id
_entity_poly.type
_entity_poly.pdbx_seq_one_letter_code
_entity_poly.pdbx_strand_id
1 'polypeptide(L)'
;MDIKPKKRKRNRIVVKNDEYDKLPVCGIEVRLPVGLKPYPSQKLIIVRIITALKNSTNVLAESPTGSGKTMALLASTCAWLRSYQEERKMSKKSCKLHSIASVVKQEIIKREEENYTVKEEIGSVKNEKIGIKEEPSAADDDEMESTLKQSLFESQWIEDFKPYDVKANIKKDENGTFDETMNTSEELTCTCLPRVRIYYGTRTHKQISQVVKEFGRLPYNGILKHTILASREQTCINGAARKSADISQFCKDINSADGLGCSFKSSMRNRFEKAAPLRSHLENNGTVVFDTDALVDVLSSTGPQLCPYFCSTRVLTQDADIIFCPFSYLVDPIIRNSSDVHMKNSIIILDEAHNIEDTCRDAASFSFTEKEFEDSLLSFRIKRCAADSILSNGKSNFGDSGFDDDMNDKMDKLKSFRSDLITLELLVLEIMKWMRCLAAELKSSNNTDLKTITL
;
A
#
# COMPACT_ATOMS: atom_id res chain seq x y z
N MET A 1 25.29 40.52 -10.69
CA MET A 1 24.05 39.78 -10.98
C MET A 1 24.44 38.51 -11.71
N ASP A 2 24.61 37.41 -10.97
CA ASP A 2 25.03 36.13 -11.55
C ASP A 2 23.89 35.47 -12.31
N ILE A 3 24.02 35.44 -13.64
CA ILE A 3 23.09 34.78 -14.54
C ILE A 3 23.33 33.27 -14.41
N LYS A 4 22.50 32.59 -13.61
CA LYS A 4 22.47 31.12 -13.58
C LYS A 4 22.19 30.59 -15.00
N PRO A 5 22.97 29.62 -15.51
CA PRO A 5 22.76 29.09 -16.85
C PRO A 5 21.41 28.36 -16.93
N LYS A 6 20.58 28.72 -17.91
CA LYS A 6 19.33 28.02 -18.23
C LYS A 6 19.63 26.53 -18.44
N LYS A 7 19.08 25.68 -17.56
CA LYS A 7 19.12 24.21 -17.72
C LYS A 7 18.62 23.86 -19.13
N ARG A 8 19.46 23.20 -19.94
CA ARG A 8 19.07 22.65 -21.24
C ARG A 8 17.81 21.80 -21.06
N LYS A 9 16.70 22.17 -21.71
CA LYS A 9 15.51 21.31 -21.82
C LYS A 9 15.97 20.00 -22.48
N ARG A 10 16.05 18.91 -21.71
CA ARG A 10 16.28 17.58 -22.27
C ARG A 10 15.07 17.25 -23.13
N ASN A 11 15.27 17.02 -24.43
CA ASN A 11 14.22 16.56 -25.31
C ASN A 11 13.65 15.26 -24.74
N ARG A 12 12.35 15.29 -24.44
CA ARG A 12 11.62 14.12 -23.97
C ARG A 12 11.50 13.16 -25.15
N ILE A 13 12.13 11.99 -25.02
CA ILE A 13 11.92 10.89 -25.98
C ILE A 13 10.47 10.45 -25.78
N VAL A 14 9.61 10.79 -26.74
CA VAL A 14 8.24 10.29 -26.78
C VAL A 14 8.30 8.94 -27.48
N VAL A 15 8.20 7.86 -26.70
CA VAL A 15 8.12 6.51 -27.25
C VAL A 15 6.72 6.33 -27.80
N LYS A 16 6.60 6.08 -29.11
CA LYS A 16 5.33 5.72 -29.72
C LYS A 16 5.05 4.24 -29.45
N ASN A 17 3.96 3.94 -28.77
CA ASN A 17 3.58 2.54 -28.49
C ASN A 17 3.12 1.76 -29.73
N ASP A 18 2.94 2.43 -30.86
CA ASP A 18 2.55 1.82 -32.14
C ASP A 18 3.76 1.37 -32.97
N GLU A 19 4.96 1.86 -32.62
CA GLU A 19 6.22 1.55 -33.31
C GLU A 19 7.14 0.80 -32.33
N TYR A 20 7.23 -0.52 -32.45
CA TYR A 20 8.07 -1.37 -31.60
C TYR A 20 8.53 -2.64 -32.32
N ASP A 21 9.69 -3.13 -31.93
CA ASP A 21 10.18 -4.44 -32.34
C ASP A 21 9.55 -5.54 -31.47
N LYS A 22 9.30 -6.70 -32.07
CA LYS A 22 8.70 -7.86 -31.40
C LYS A 22 9.75 -8.94 -31.18
N LEU A 23 9.79 -9.46 -29.96
CA LEU A 23 10.55 -10.65 -29.60
C LEU A 23 9.58 -11.72 -29.06
N PRO A 24 9.22 -12.74 -29.86
CA PRO A 24 8.34 -13.82 -29.41
C PRO A 24 9.08 -14.74 -28.43
N VAL A 25 8.52 -14.93 -27.24
CA VAL A 25 9.09 -15.76 -26.18
C VAL A 25 7.99 -16.54 -25.47
N CYS A 26 8.04 -17.87 -25.49
CA CYS A 26 7.09 -18.76 -24.80
C CYS A 26 5.60 -18.45 -25.06
N GLY A 27 5.27 -17.99 -26.27
CA GLY A 27 3.90 -17.61 -26.67
C GLY A 27 3.50 -16.17 -26.31
N ILE A 28 4.42 -15.36 -25.77
CA ILE A 28 4.20 -13.95 -25.42
C ILE A 28 5.03 -13.07 -26.36
N GLU A 29 4.42 -12.02 -26.92
CA GLU A 29 5.12 -11.02 -27.71
C GLU A 29 5.75 -9.95 -26.80
N VAL A 30 7.07 -10.02 -26.61
CA VAL A 30 7.81 -8.98 -25.88
C VAL A 30 8.07 -7.80 -26.80
N ARG A 31 7.45 -6.66 -26.49
CA ARG A 31 7.66 -5.38 -27.19
C ARG A 31 8.93 -4.70 -26.72
N LEU A 32 9.76 -4.28 -27.67
CA LEU A 32 11.02 -3.59 -27.45
C LEU A 32 11.09 -2.30 -28.27
N PRO A 33 11.84 -1.28 -27.83
CA PRO A 33 12.08 -0.09 -28.64
C PRO A 33 12.63 -0.44 -30.02
N VAL A 34 12.21 0.28 -31.06
CA VAL A 34 12.64 0.06 -32.44
C VAL A 34 14.17 0.11 -32.54
N GLY A 35 14.76 -0.90 -33.17
CA GLY A 35 16.21 -1.02 -33.37
C GLY A 35 16.97 -1.57 -32.15
N LEU A 36 16.29 -1.78 -31.01
CA LEU A 36 16.92 -2.40 -29.84
C LEU A 36 17.00 -3.91 -30.03
N LYS A 37 18.22 -4.43 -30.22
CA LYS A 37 18.48 -5.87 -30.25
C LYS A 37 19.06 -6.31 -28.90
N PRO A 38 18.32 -7.11 -28.10
CA PRO A 38 18.83 -7.56 -26.81
C PRO A 38 20.05 -8.47 -26.96
N TYR A 39 21.00 -8.34 -26.04
CA TYR A 39 22.14 -9.24 -25.95
C TYR A 39 21.69 -10.67 -25.64
N PRO A 40 22.50 -11.71 -25.99
CA PRO A 40 22.17 -13.09 -25.67
C PRO A 40 21.83 -13.33 -24.19
N SER A 41 22.55 -12.69 -23.27
CA SER A 41 22.29 -12.74 -21.82
C SER A 41 20.93 -12.13 -21.45
N GLN A 42 20.57 -10.99 -22.05
CA GLN A 42 19.26 -10.36 -21.85
C GLN A 42 18.12 -11.24 -22.36
N LYS A 43 18.29 -11.86 -23.53
CA LYS A 43 17.31 -12.82 -24.08
C LYS A 43 17.12 -14.00 -23.12
N LEU A 44 18.20 -14.54 -22.57
CA LEU A 44 18.12 -15.63 -21.59
C LEU A 44 17.33 -15.22 -20.34
N ILE A 45 17.59 -14.03 -19.79
CA ILE A 45 16.84 -13.47 -18.66
C ILE A 45 15.34 -13.36 -19.01
N ILE A 46 15.00 -12.79 -20.17
CA ILE A 46 13.62 -12.65 -20.64
C ILE A 46 12.92 -14.02 -20.72
N VAL A 47 13.57 -15.03 -21.31
CA VAL A 47 13.03 -16.39 -21.43
C VAL A 47 12.78 -17.01 -20.05
N ARG A 48 13.74 -16.88 -19.12
CA ARG A 48 13.62 -17.46 -17.77
C ARG A 48 12.51 -16.81 -16.96
N ILE A 49 12.41 -15.48 -17.01
CA ILE A 49 11.34 -14.74 -16.32
C ILE A 49 9.97 -15.13 -16.87
N ILE A 50 9.77 -15.11 -18.19
CA ILE A 50 8.47 -15.45 -18.78
C ILE A 50 8.08 -16.89 -18.47
N THR A 51 9.03 -17.83 -18.56
CA THR A 51 8.79 -19.24 -18.23
C THR A 51 8.33 -19.37 -16.78
N ALA A 52 8.99 -18.68 -15.86
CA ALA A 52 8.66 -18.74 -14.45
C ALA A 52 7.31 -18.10 -14.11
N LEU A 53 6.99 -16.96 -14.73
CA LEU A 53 5.69 -16.31 -14.56
C LEU A 53 4.55 -17.19 -15.07
N LYS A 54 4.72 -17.90 -16.19
CA LYS A 54 3.72 -18.86 -16.69
C LYS A 54 3.52 -20.05 -15.76
N ASN A 55 4.58 -20.48 -15.08
CA ASN A 55 4.56 -21.64 -14.20
C ASN A 55 4.32 -21.27 -12.72
N SER A 56 4.14 -19.98 -12.41
CA SER A 56 4.04 -19.47 -11.02
C SER A 56 5.22 -19.89 -10.13
N THR A 57 6.44 -19.86 -10.68
CA THR A 57 7.67 -20.23 -9.95
C THR A 57 8.58 -19.03 -9.68
N ASN A 58 9.47 -19.15 -8.72
CA ASN A 58 10.48 -18.14 -8.39
C ASN A 58 11.69 -18.22 -9.33
N VAL A 59 12.37 -17.08 -9.57
CA VAL A 59 13.62 -17.01 -10.33
C VAL A 59 14.64 -16.19 -9.56
N LEU A 60 15.81 -16.77 -9.35
CA LEU A 60 17.02 -16.04 -8.97
C LEU A 60 17.88 -15.88 -10.22
N ALA A 61 18.09 -14.63 -10.64
CA ALA A 61 18.86 -14.31 -11.84
C ALA A 61 20.10 -13.49 -11.46
N GLU A 62 21.28 -14.03 -11.74
CA GLU A 62 22.54 -13.32 -11.64
C GLU A 62 22.95 -12.80 -13.03
N SER A 63 23.52 -11.60 -13.07
CA SER A 63 24.11 -11.05 -14.28
C SER A 63 25.15 -9.99 -13.91
N PRO A 64 26.16 -9.71 -14.75
CA PRO A 64 27.09 -8.60 -14.52
C PRO A 64 26.40 -7.23 -14.55
N THR A 65 26.97 -6.24 -13.87
CA THR A 65 26.52 -4.84 -13.96
C THR A 65 26.69 -4.29 -15.38
N GLY A 66 25.86 -3.33 -15.77
CA GLY A 66 25.91 -2.72 -17.12
C GLY A 66 25.36 -3.59 -18.27
N SER A 67 24.93 -4.82 -18.00
CA SER A 67 24.36 -5.75 -19.00
C SER A 67 22.91 -5.45 -19.40
N GLY A 68 22.30 -4.37 -18.90
CA GLY A 68 20.91 -4.00 -19.17
C GLY A 68 19.86 -4.94 -18.55
N LYS A 69 20.13 -5.47 -17.36
CA LYS A 69 19.20 -6.35 -16.60
C LYS A 69 17.82 -5.70 -16.41
N THR A 70 17.80 -4.46 -15.97
CA THR A 70 16.57 -3.70 -15.68
C THR A 70 15.65 -3.64 -16.91
N MET A 71 16.22 -3.42 -18.10
CA MET A 71 15.46 -3.42 -19.36
C MET A 71 14.86 -4.80 -19.63
N ALA A 72 15.66 -5.87 -19.56
CA ALA A 72 15.20 -7.24 -19.80
C ALA A 72 14.11 -7.66 -18.79
N LEU A 73 14.30 -7.30 -17.51
CA LEU A 73 13.39 -7.57 -16.40
C LEU A 73 12.06 -6.83 -16.57
N LEU A 74 12.09 -5.52 -16.84
CA LEU A 74 10.87 -4.74 -17.10
C LEU A 74 10.17 -5.20 -18.38
N ALA A 75 10.89 -5.40 -19.48
CA ALA A 75 10.28 -5.77 -20.76
C ALA A 75 9.56 -7.13 -20.68
N SER A 76 10.18 -8.13 -20.04
CA SER A 76 9.58 -9.46 -19.88
C SER A 76 8.36 -9.46 -18.94
N THR A 77 8.45 -8.78 -17.79
CA THR A 77 7.36 -8.70 -16.82
C THR A 77 6.18 -7.87 -17.33
N CYS A 78 6.45 -6.74 -18.00
CA CYS A 78 5.42 -5.93 -18.65
C CYS A 78 4.73 -6.68 -19.79
N ALA A 79 5.48 -7.41 -20.62
CA ALA A 79 4.92 -8.23 -21.69
C ALA A 79 3.94 -9.27 -21.16
N TRP A 80 4.38 -9.99 -20.12
CA TRP A 80 3.56 -11.01 -19.47
C TRP A 80 2.30 -10.39 -18.86
N LEU A 81 2.43 -9.30 -18.09
CA LEU A 81 1.28 -8.67 -17.44
C LEU A 81 0.25 -8.18 -18.46
N ARG A 82 0.71 -7.59 -19.56
CA ARG A 82 -0.19 -7.17 -20.65
C ARG A 82 -0.94 -8.37 -21.25
N SER A 83 -0.23 -9.44 -21.59
CA SER A 83 -0.84 -10.65 -22.14
C SER A 83 -1.85 -11.25 -21.15
N TYR A 84 -1.52 -11.26 -19.86
CA TYR A 84 -2.40 -11.73 -18.80
C TYR A 84 -3.65 -10.85 -18.64
N GLN A 85 -3.53 -9.53 -18.76
CA GLN A 85 -4.68 -8.63 -18.76
C GLN A 85 -5.63 -8.87 -19.93
N GLU A 86 -5.10 -9.19 -21.11
CA GLU A 86 -5.87 -9.55 -22.30
C GLU A 86 -6.61 -10.88 -22.07
N GLU A 87 -5.91 -11.91 -21.58
CA GLU A 87 -6.49 -13.21 -21.22
C GLU A 87 -7.58 -13.07 -20.15
N ARG A 88 -7.33 -12.26 -19.11
CA ARG A 88 -8.30 -11.95 -18.07
C ARG A 88 -9.54 -11.26 -18.62
N LYS A 89 -9.40 -10.32 -19.56
CA LYS A 89 -10.55 -9.69 -20.23
C LYS A 89 -11.38 -10.72 -20.98
N MET A 90 -10.74 -11.68 -21.64
CA MET A 90 -11.44 -12.77 -22.35
C MET A 90 -12.12 -13.73 -21.38
N SER A 91 -11.44 -14.14 -20.30
CA SER A 91 -11.98 -14.96 -19.21
C SER A 91 -13.19 -14.31 -18.54
N LYS A 92 -13.16 -12.98 -18.33
CA LYS A 92 -14.32 -12.23 -17.81
C LYS A 92 -15.52 -12.25 -18.76
N LYS A 93 -15.27 -12.15 -20.07
CA LYS A 93 -16.34 -12.21 -21.09
C LYS A 93 -16.97 -13.59 -21.22
N SER A 94 -16.22 -14.66 -20.95
CA SER A 94 -16.71 -16.05 -20.99
C SER A 94 -17.28 -16.54 -19.66
N CYS A 95 -17.14 -15.77 -18.57
CA CYS A 95 -17.61 -16.16 -17.25
C CYS A 95 -19.12 -15.99 -17.10
N LYS A 96 -19.83 -17.08 -16.75
CA LYS A 96 -21.30 -17.09 -16.62
C LYS A 96 -21.83 -16.04 -15.64
N LEU A 97 -21.21 -15.88 -14.47
CA LEU A 97 -21.61 -14.87 -13.47
C LEU A 97 -21.50 -13.43 -13.99
N HIS A 98 -20.37 -13.10 -14.62
CA HIS A 98 -20.11 -11.74 -15.11
C HIS A 98 -20.87 -11.44 -16.41
N SER A 99 -21.16 -12.45 -17.22
CA SER A 99 -22.05 -12.33 -18.38
C SER A 99 -23.47 -11.94 -17.95
N ILE A 100 -24.02 -12.58 -16.92
CA ILE A 100 -25.34 -12.22 -16.36
C ILE A 100 -25.30 -10.78 -15.80
N ALA A 101 -24.30 -10.44 -14.99
CA ALA A 101 -24.17 -9.08 -14.44
C ALA A 101 -24.05 -8.01 -15.55
N SER A 102 -23.37 -8.31 -16.65
CA SER A 102 -23.25 -7.40 -17.79
C SER A 102 -24.56 -7.20 -18.55
N VAL A 103 -25.38 -8.25 -18.66
CA VAL A 103 -26.72 -8.20 -19.28
C VAL A 103 -27.67 -7.41 -18.38
N VAL A 104 -27.68 -7.69 -17.07
CA VAL A 104 -28.48 -6.96 -16.08
C VAL A 104 -28.11 -5.48 -16.07
N LYS A 105 -26.82 -5.13 -16.11
CA LYS A 105 -26.35 -3.74 -16.15
C LYS A 105 -26.78 -3.02 -17.43
N GLN A 106 -26.78 -3.72 -18.58
CA GLN A 106 -27.28 -3.18 -19.85
C GLN A 106 -28.80 -3.02 -19.85
N GLU A 107 -29.56 -3.93 -19.22
CA GLU A 107 -31.01 -3.81 -19.07
C GLU A 107 -31.42 -2.69 -18.11
N ILE A 108 -30.68 -2.48 -17.02
CA ILE A 108 -30.89 -1.35 -16.10
C ILE A 108 -30.65 -0.02 -16.83
N ILE A 109 -29.55 0.10 -17.59
CA ILE A 109 -29.26 1.31 -18.37
C ILE A 109 -30.34 1.57 -19.43
N LYS A 110 -30.82 0.53 -20.14
CA LYS A 110 -31.93 0.67 -21.09
C LYS A 110 -33.24 1.11 -20.41
N ARG A 111 -33.55 0.58 -19.23
CA ARG A 111 -34.74 0.98 -18.46
C ARG A 111 -34.62 2.40 -17.89
N GLU A 112 -33.42 2.86 -17.58
CA GLU A 112 -33.18 4.25 -17.15
C GLU A 112 -33.31 5.23 -18.34
N GLU A 113 -32.90 4.83 -19.53
CA GLU A 113 -33.10 5.59 -20.77
C GLU A 113 -34.58 5.64 -21.20
N GLU A 114 -35.34 4.54 -21.05
CA GLU A 114 -36.78 4.48 -21.37
C GLU A 114 -37.65 5.22 -20.33
N ASN A 115 -37.22 5.28 -19.06
CA ASN A 115 -37.91 6.03 -17.99
C ASN A 115 -37.70 7.55 -18.05
N TYR A 116 -36.81 8.06 -18.92
CA TYR A 116 -36.68 9.51 -19.16
C TYR A 116 -37.78 10.04 -20.10
N THR A 117 -38.39 9.17 -20.91
CA THR A 117 -39.45 9.52 -21.88
C THR A 117 -40.88 9.56 -21.31
N VAL A 118 -41.11 9.17 -20.04
CA VAL A 118 -42.47 9.05 -19.45
C VAL A 118 -42.68 9.92 -18.21
N LYS A 119 -41.75 10.84 -17.89
CA LYS A 119 -41.81 11.69 -16.67
C LYS A 119 -42.55 13.03 -16.82
N GLU A 120 -43.39 13.18 -17.83
CA GLU A 120 -44.47 14.18 -17.82
C GLU A 120 -45.80 13.45 -17.78
N GLU A 121 -46.21 13.07 -16.56
CA GLU A 121 -47.58 12.89 -16.08
C GLU A 121 -47.65 11.78 -15.03
N ILE A 122 -48.21 12.16 -13.87
CA ILE A 122 -48.64 11.33 -12.73
C ILE A 122 -47.55 10.97 -11.71
N GLY A 123 -47.76 11.52 -10.51
CA GLY A 123 -46.86 11.41 -9.37
C GLY A 123 -47.05 10.17 -8.49
N SER A 124 -46.01 9.97 -7.66
CA SER A 124 -45.99 9.25 -6.38
C SER A 124 -46.47 7.80 -6.38
N VAL A 125 -45.52 6.86 -6.56
CA VAL A 125 -45.59 5.52 -5.97
C VAL A 125 -44.21 5.13 -5.43
N LYS A 126 -44.21 4.55 -4.22
CA LYS A 126 -43.05 4.06 -3.46
C LYS A 126 -42.41 2.86 -4.17
N ASN A 127 -41.10 2.90 -4.37
CA ASN A 127 -40.34 1.73 -4.83
C ASN A 127 -39.87 0.88 -3.64
N GLU A 128 -40.38 -0.35 -3.59
CA GLU A 128 -39.81 -1.43 -2.79
C GLU A 128 -38.43 -1.81 -3.34
N LYS A 129 -37.43 -1.85 -2.46
CA LYS A 129 -36.06 -2.27 -2.77
C LYS A 129 -36.01 -3.80 -2.83
N ILE A 130 -35.86 -4.35 -4.03
CA ILE A 130 -35.40 -5.73 -4.21
C ILE A 130 -33.90 -5.73 -3.89
N GLY A 131 -33.54 -6.36 -2.77
CA GLY A 131 -32.16 -6.48 -2.29
C GLY A 131 -31.39 -7.50 -3.11
N ILE A 132 -30.56 -7.01 -4.03
CA ILE A 132 -29.47 -7.79 -4.62
C ILE A 132 -28.24 -7.49 -3.76
N LYS A 133 -27.80 -8.47 -2.97
CA LYS A 133 -26.46 -8.44 -2.37
C LYS A 133 -25.45 -8.74 -3.48
N GLU A 134 -24.97 -7.69 -4.15
CA GLU A 134 -23.72 -7.77 -4.90
C GLU A 134 -22.58 -7.71 -3.89
N GLU A 135 -21.89 -8.83 -3.66
CA GLU A 135 -20.60 -8.78 -2.97
C GLU A 135 -19.54 -8.22 -3.93
N PRO A 136 -18.89 -7.08 -3.60
CA PRO A 136 -17.80 -6.55 -4.40
C PRO A 136 -16.54 -7.40 -4.16
N SER A 137 -16.11 -8.14 -5.18
CA SER A 137 -14.81 -8.81 -5.12
C SER A 137 -13.69 -7.75 -4.94
N ALA A 138 -13.09 -7.76 -3.74
CA ALA A 138 -12.05 -6.86 -3.21
C ALA A 138 -12.53 -5.60 -2.47
N ALA A 139 -13.17 -5.78 -1.31
CA ALA A 139 -12.73 -5.28 0.01
C ALA A 139 -13.82 -5.61 1.06
N ASP A 140 -13.39 -5.94 2.28
CA ASP A 140 -14.10 -5.93 3.58
C ASP A 140 -13.96 -7.25 4.36
N ASP A 141 -12.72 -7.56 4.79
CA ASP A 141 -12.46 -8.40 5.97
C ASP A 141 -12.11 -7.46 7.13
N ASP A 142 -13.13 -6.78 7.67
CA ASP A 142 -13.04 -6.01 8.92
C ASP A 142 -14.21 -6.46 9.81
N GLU A 143 -14.05 -7.60 10.49
CA GLU A 143 -14.67 -7.88 11.80
C GLU A 143 -14.17 -9.23 12.35
N MET A 144 -12.95 -9.27 12.88
CA MET A 144 -12.60 -10.14 14.02
C MET A 144 -11.27 -9.72 14.66
N GLU A 145 -11.17 -8.48 15.15
CA GLU A 145 -10.02 -8.05 15.95
C GLU A 145 -10.42 -7.89 17.41
N SER A 146 -10.51 -9.02 18.12
CA SER A 146 -10.22 -9.04 19.54
C SER A 146 -9.65 -10.41 19.92
N THR A 147 -8.40 -10.40 20.37
CA THR A 147 -7.64 -11.50 21.00
C THR A 147 -6.79 -12.36 20.05
N LEU A 148 -5.62 -11.86 19.61
CA LEU A 148 -4.44 -12.68 19.24
C LEU A 148 -3.20 -11.81 18.94
N LYS A 149 -2.69 -11.07 19.93
CA LYS A 149 -1.59 -10.09 19.73
C LYS A 149 -0.16 -10.67 19.76
N GLN A 150 0.06 -11.96 19.50
CA GLN A 150 1.44 -12.49 19.54
C GLN A 150 1.84 -13.55 18.50
N SER A 151 0.93 -14.00 17.62
CA SER A 151 1.25 -14.93 16.50
C SER A 151 1.07 -14.33 15.09
N LEU A 152 0.81 -13.02 15.01
CA LEU A 152 0.47 -12.30 13.78
C LEU A 152 1.61 -12.21 12.76
N PHE A 153 2.87 -12.31 13.19
CA PHE A 153 4.01 -12.17 12.28
C PHE A 153 4.19 -13.41 11.39
N GLU A 154 4.32 -14.62 11.94
CA GLU A 154 4.58 -15.81 11.12
C GLU A 154 3.37 -16.22 10.27
N SER A 155 2.17 -16.16 10.84
CA SER A 155 0.94 -16.58 10.14
C SER A 155 0.64 -15.72 8.91
N GLN A 156 0.78 -14.39 9.04
CA GLN A 156 0.55 -13.46 7.93
C GLN A 156 1.59 -13.61 6.82
N TRP A 157 2.87 -13.79 7.18
CA TRP A 157 3.95 -13.99 6.22
C TRP A 157 3.82 -15.30 5.43
N ILE A 158 3.42 -16.40 6.08
CA ILE A 158 3.29 -17.71 5.42
C ILE A 158 2.16 -17.68 4.37
N GLU A 159 1.08 -16.95 4.61
CA GLU A 159 -0.01 -16.83 3.63
C GLU A 159 0.36 -15.98 2.41
N ASP A 160 1.17 -14.94 2.58
CA ASP A 160 1.52 -14.01 1.51
C ASP A 160 2.33 -14.64 0.38
N PHE A 161 3.11 -15.70 0.70
CA PHE A 161 4.00 -16.37 -0.25
C PHE A 161 3.53 -17.77 -0.67
N LYS A 162 2.30 -18.17 -0.31
CA LYS A 162 1.72 -19.41 -0.86
C LYS A 162 1.55 -19.25 -2.37
N PRO A 163 2.11 -20.16 -3.20
CA PRO A 163 1.89 -20.15 -4.64
C PRO A 163 0.39 -20.14 -4.95
N TYR A 164 0.00 -19.33 -5.92
CA TYR A 164 -1.38 -19.35 -6.41
C TYR A 164 -1.66 -20.72 -7.04
N ASP A 165 -2.41 -21.56 -6.33
CA ASP A 165 -2.87 -22.82 -6.88
C ASP A 165 -4.13 -22.54 -7.70
N VAL A 166 -4.04 -22.81 -9.00
CA VAL A 166 -5.16 -22.66 -9.97
C VAL A 166 -6.38 -23.49 -9.54
N LYS A 167 -6.21 -24.45 -8.62
CA LYS A 167 -7.25 -25.35 -8.11
C LYS A 167 -7.76 -25.01 -6.70
N ALA A 168 -7.18 -24.03 -6.00
CA ALA A 168 -7.52 -23.73 -4.61
C ALA A 168 -8.77 -22.84 -4.49
N ASN A 169 -9.93 -23.40 -4.80
CA ASN A 169 -11.23 -22.92 -4.32
C ASN A 169 -12.10 -24.12 -3.92
N ILE A 170 -11.55 -25.01 -3.10
CA ILE A 170 -12.32 -26.01 -2.35
C ILE A 170 -11.83 -25.96 -0.91
N LYS A 171 -12.44 -25.09 -0.10
CA LYS A 171 -12.44 -25.29 1.35
C LYS A 171 -13.60 -26.24 1.65
N LYS A 172 -13.27 -27.48 2.00
CA LYS A 172 -14.18 -28.34 2.75
C LYS A 172 -13.93 -28.02 4.22
N ASP A 173 -14.89 -27.36 4.85
CA ASP A 173 -14.87 -27.23 6.30
C ASP A 173 -15.30 -28.57 6.91
N GLU A 174 -14.38 -29.18 7.65
CA GLU A 174 -14.66 -30.31 8.51
C GLU A 174 -15.37 -29.81 9.75
N ASN A 175 -16.69 -30.03 9.82
CA ASN A 175 -17.37 -30.43 11.06
C ASN A 175 -18.77 -30.94 10.72
N GLY A 176 -18.97 -32.23 10.96
CA GLY A 176 -20.20 -32.93 10.65
C GLY A 176 -21.38 -32.52 11.52
N THR A 177 -22.54 -32.37 10.90
CA THR A 177 -23.79 -33.01 11.32
C THR A 177 -24.72 -33.06 10.10
N PHE A 178 -25.24 -34.25 9.83
CA PHE A 178 -25.97 -34.61 8.62
C PHE A 178 -27.46 -34.41 8.90
N ASP A 179 -28.14 -33.59 8.10
CA ASP A 179 -29.59 -33.69 7.94
C ASP A 179 -29.92 -33.68 6.44
N GLU A 180 -30.57 -34.76 6.00
CA GLU A 180 -30.94 -35.02 4.62
C GLU A 180 -32.20 -34.26 4.26
N THR A 181 -32.10 -33.19 3.47
CA THR A 181 -33.15 -32.85 2.51
C THR A 181 -32.53 -32.21 1.26
N MET A 182 -32.91 -32.74 0.09
CA MET A 182 -32.50 -32.23 -1.21
C MET A 182 -32.92 -30.77 -1.37
N ASN A 183 -31.96 -29.88 -1.63
CA ASN A 183 -32.20 -28.64 -2.35
C ASN A 183 -31.03 -28.33 -3.28
N THR A 184 -31.35 -28.31 -4.57
CA THR A 184 -30.48 -28.01 -5.70
C THR A 184 -30.25 -26.50 -5.80
N SER A 185 -29.12 -26.03 -5.30
CA SER A 185 -28.57 -24.73 -5.63
C SER A 185 -27.05 -24.86 -5.71
N GLU A 186 -26.54 -25.23 -6.88
CA GLU A 186 -25.10 -25.12 -7.18
C GLU A 186 -24.71 -23.65 -6.99
N GLU A 187 -23.94 -23.34 -5.95
CA GLU A 187 -23.33 -22.02 -5.78
C GLU A 187 -22.43 -21.75 -6.98
N LEU A 188 -22.88 -20.89 -7.89
CA LEU A 188 -22.11 -20.48 -9.06
C LEU A 188 -20.83 -19.76 -8.58
N THR A 189 -19.68 -20.40 -8.77
CA THR A 189 -18.36 -19.81 -8.44
C THR A 189 -17.76 -19.09 -9.65
N CYS A 190 -17.01 -18.02 -9.37
CA CYS A 190 -16.41 -17.20 -10.41
C CYS A 190 -15.17 -17.88 -11.03
N THR A 191 -15.19 -18.08 -12.35
CA THR A 191 -14.08 -18.66 -13.12
C THR A 191 -13.11 -17.62 -13.71
N CYS A 192 -13.23 -16.35 -13.30
CA CYS A 192 -12.40 -15.28 -13.84
C CYS A 192 -10.98 -15.32 -13.31
N LEU A 193 -10.01 -15.02 -14.18
CA LEU A 193 -8.64 -14.77 -13.73
C LEU A 193 -8.58 -13.56 -12.76
N PRO A 194 -7.86 -13.68 -11.63
CA PRO A 194 -7.73 -12.59 -10.66
C PRO A 194 -6.96 -11.40 -11.23
N ARG A 195 -7.03 -10.25 -10.56
CA ARG A 195 -6.16 -9.12 -10.94
C ARG A 195 -4.74 -9.43 -10.47
N VAL A 196 -3.76 -9.25 -11.36
CA VAL A 196 -2.33 -9.29 -11.01
C VAL A 196 -1.73 -7.89 -11.07
N ARG A 197 -0.84 -7.58 -10.11
CA ARG A 197 -0.04 -6.36 -10.05
C ARG A 197 1.44 -6.71 -9.93
N ILE A 198 2.33 -5.83 -10.38
CA ILE A 198 3.78 -5.94 -10.19
C ILE A 198 4.20 -5.00 -9.07
N TYR A 199 4.88 -5.51 -8.05
CA TYR A 199 5.66 -4.70 -7.11
C TYR A 199 7.13 -4.75 -7.51
N TYR A 200 7.68 -3.60 -7.87
CA TYR A 200 9.08 -3.47 -8.23
C TYR A 200 9.84 -2.83 -7.07
N GLY A 201 10.48 -3.68 -6.28
CA GLY A 201 11.31 -3.33 -5.14
C GLY A 201 12.74 -2.96 -5.54
N THR A 202 13.25 -1.86 -5.00
CA THR A 202 14.70 -1.53 -5.03
C THR A 202 15.14 -1.07 -3.64
N ARG A 203 16.44 -0.92 -3.41
CA ARG A 203 16.95 -0.42 -2.12
C ARG A 203 16.62 1.06 -1.88
N THR A 204 16.69 1.91 -2.91
CA THR A 204 16.59 3.37 -2.74
C THR A 204 15.70 4.06 -3.78
N HIS A 205 15.08 5.19 -3.41
CA HIS A 205 14.30 6.00 -4.34
C HIS A 205 15.08 6.53 -5.54
N LYS A 206 16.41 6.70 -5.41
CA LYS A 206 17.27 7.07 -6.53
C LYS A 206 17.35 5.95 -7.58
N GLN A 207 17.41 4.68 -7.13
CA GLN A 207 17.33 3.52 -8.02
C GLN A 207 15.94 3.41 -8.64
N ILE A 208 14.87 3.60 -7.88
CA ILE A 208 13.50 3.68 -8.44
C ILE A 208 13.45 4.70 -9.58
N SER A 209 14.01 5.90 -9.38
CA SER A 209 14.02 6.96 -10.39
C SER A 209 14.81 6.56 -11.65
N GLN A 210 15.79 5.66 -11.56
CA GLN A 210 16.49 5.11 -12.72
C GLN A 210 15.63 4.05 -13.43
N VAL A 211 15.02 3.14 -12.67
CA VAL A 211 14.13 2.09 -13.20
C VAL A 211 12.92 2.71 -13.91
N VAL A 212 12.29 3.73 -13.34
CA VAL A 212 11.17 4.46 -13.96
C VAL A 212 11.56 5.11 -15.28
N LYS A 213 12.80 5.61 -15.41
CA LYS A 213 13.31 6.15 -16.67
C LYS A 213 13.49 5.06 -17.72
N GLU A 214 13.95 3.87 -17.33
CA GLU A 214 14.02 2.72 -18.23
C GLU A 214 12.61 2.23 -18.62
N PHE A 215 11.66 2.18 -17.68
CA PHE A 215 10.25 1.88 -17.98
C PHE A 215 9.66 2.88 -18.99
N GLY A 216 9.94 4.16 -18.82
CA GLY A 216 9.52 5.21 -19.75
C GLY A 216 10.10 5.09 -21.16
N ARG A 217 11.17 4.31 -21.36
CA ARG A 217 11.74 4.00 -22.68
C ARG A 217 11.09 2.79 -23.36
N LEU A 218 10.40 1.95 -22.60
CA LEU A 218 9.77 0.75 -23.15
C LEU A 218 8.41 1.07 -23.77
N PRO A 219 7.99 0.35 -24.83
CA PRO A 219 6.69 0.48 -25.49
C PRO A 219 5.54 -0.16 -24.66
N TYR A 220 5.54 0.14 -23.37
CA TYR A 220 4.49 -0.15 -22.39
C TYR A 220 4.08 1.08 -21.60
N ASN A 221 4.87 2.17 -21.65
CA ASN A 221 4.53 3.41 -20.97
C ASN A 221 3.18 3.96 -21.47
N GLY A 222 2.34 4.46 -20.57
CA GLY A 222 0.98 4.91 -20.91
C GLY A 222 -0.03 3.79 -21.22
N ILE A 223 0.42 2.55 -21.42
CA ILE A 223 -0.45 1.38 -21.51
C ILE A 223 -0.59 0.73 -20.15
N LEU A 224 0.55 0.43 -19.52
CA LEU A 224 0.60 -0.03 -18.14
C LEU A 224 0.73 1.17 -17.22
N LYS A 225 -0.18 1.24 -16.24
CA LYS A 225 -0.24 2.34 -15.28
C LYS A 225 0.70 2.05 -14.13
N HIS A 226 1.56 3.01 -13.78
CA HIS A 226 2.44 2.84 -12.62
C HIS A 226 2.16 3.87 -11.52
N THR A 227 2.58 3.57 -10.30
CA THR A 227 2.71 4.55 -9.20
C THR A 227 4.00 4.28 -8.43
N ILE A 228 4.30 5.13 -7.46
CA ILE A 228 5.48 5.01 -6.60
C ILE A 228 5.03 5.19 -5.14
N LEU A 229 5.42 4.24 -4.29
CA LEU A 229 5.28 4.38 -2.85
C LEU A 229 6.49 5.13 -2.30
N ALA A 230 6.23 6.21 -1.59
CA ALA A 230 7.25 7.06 -0.98
C ALA A 230 6.74 7.62 0.34
N SER A 231 7.68 7.95 1.23
CA SER A 231 7.37 8.41 2.57
C SER A 231 6.86 9.86 2.58
N ARG A 232 6.27 10.29 3.70
CA ARG A 232 5.78 11.68 3.86
C ARG A 232 6.93 12.67 3.83
N GLU A 233 8.11 12.28 4.26
CA GLU A 233 9.32 13.11 4.28
C GLU A 233 9.76 13.51 2.86
N GLN A 234 9.55 12.62 1.89
CA GLN A 234 9.87 12.90 0.48
C GLN A 234 8.73 13.61 -0.25
N THR A 235 7.48 13.32 0.09
CA THR A 235 6.31 13.72 -0.72
C THR A 235 5.47 14.86 -0.14
N CYS A 236 5.60 15.17 1.15
CA CYS A 236 4.79 16.21 1.77
C CYS A 236 5.11 17.59 1.19
N ILE A 237 4.11 18.42 0.91
CA ILE A 237 4.29 19.81 0.43
C ILE A 237 3.77 20.84 1.43
N ASN A 238 3.26 20.39 2.58
CA ASN A 238 2.81 21.27 3.65
C ASN A 238 4.02 21.85 4.40
N GLY A 239 4.17 23.17 4.33
CA GLY A 239 5.29 23.88 4.95
C GLY A 239 5.33 23.81 6.47
N ALA A 240 4.18 23.68 7.16
CA ALA A 240 4.14 23.50 8.60
C ALA A 240 4.59 22.09 8.98
N ALA A 241 4.10 21.07 8.27
CA ALA A 241 4.51 19.69 8.47
C ALA A 241 6.01 19.50 8.19
N ARG A 242 6.57 20.09 7.14
CA ARG A 242 8.01 19.99 6.84
C ARG A 242 8.93 20.61 7.90
N LYS A 243 8.40 21.45 8.79
CA LYS A 243 9.16 22.07 9.89
C LYS A 243 9.00 21.31 11.21
N SER A 244 8.08 20.34 11.30
CA SER A 244 7.94 19.52 12.51
C SER A 244 9.09 18.50 12.59
N ALA A 245 9.38 18.06 13.81
CA ALA A 245 10.36 17.00 14.05
C ALA A 245 9.91 15.66 13.44
N ASP A 246 8.60 15.38 13.50
CA ASP A 246 7.98 14.22 12.88
C ASP A 246 6.85 14.69 11.94
N ILE A 247 7.07 14.51 10.64
CA ILE A 247 6.13 14.88 9.57
C ILE A 247 4.93 13.93 9.59
N SER A 248 5.19 12.65 9.89
CA SER A 248 4.18 11.60 9.90
C SER A 248 3.20 11.78 11.06
N GLN A 249 3.69 12.06 12.26
CA GLN A 249 2.84 12.36 13.41
C GLN A 249 2.05 13.64 13.20
N PHE A 250 2.69 14.74 12.79
CA PHE A 250 2.00 16.00 12.49
C PHE A 250 0.90 15.81 11.44
N CYS A 251 1.15 15.02 10.40
CA CYS A 251 0.17 14.72 9.36
C CYS A 251 -1.01 13.90 9.88
N LYS A 252 -0.80 13.00 10.85
CA LYS A 252 -1.90 12.29 11.52
C LYS A 252 -2.72 13.25 12.37
N ASP A 253 -2.06 14.07 13.19
CA ASP A 253 -2.71 14.99 14.13
C ASP A 253 -3.59 16.02 13.41
N ILE A 254 -3.09 16.65 12.34
CA ILE A 254 -3.89 17.63 11.58
C ILE A 254 -5.09 16.99 10.86
N ASN A 255 -5.02 15.70 10.53
CA ASN A 255 -6.10 14.97 9.86
C ASN A 255 -6.98 14.18 10.84
N SER A 256 -6.77 14.31 12.15
CA SER A 256 -7.62 13.73 13.19
C SER A 256 -9.00 14.41 13.24
N ALA A 257 -9.95 13.85 13.97
CA ALA A 257 -11.32 14.39 14.08
C ALA A 257 -11.35 15.83 14.61
N ASP A 258 -10.45 16.15 15.55
CA ASP A 258 -10.30 17.48 16.16
C ASP A 258 -9.29 18.36 15.42
N GLY A 259 -8.70 17.85 14.33
CA GLY A 259 -7.68 18.54 13.54
C GLY A 259 -8.28 19.55 12.56
N LEU A 260 -7.49 20.59 12.23
CA LEU A 260 -7.88 21.61 11.25
C LEU A 260 -8.03 21.08 9.80
N GLY A 261 -7.56 19.86 9.53
CA GLY A 261 -7.51 19.27 8.20
C GLY A 261 -6.33 19.79 7.36
N CYS A 262 -5.77 18.92 6.52
CA CYS A 262 -4.74 19.32 5.57
C CYS A 262 -5.37 19.86 4.28
N SER A 263 -5.13 21.13 3.93
CA SER A 263 -5.66 21.77 2.71
C SER A 263 -5.41 20.95 1.44
N PHE A 264 -4.18 20.44 1.26
CA PHE A 264 -3.80 19.62 0.10
C PHE A 264 -4.55 18.29 0.01
N LYS A 265 -4.94 17.71 1.16
CA LYS A 265 -5.77 16.49 1.21
C LYS A 265 -7.24 16.85 0.97
N SER A 266 -7.72 17.93 1.59
CA SER A 266 -9.10 18.42 1.43
C SER A 266 -9.41 18.79 -0.03
N SER A 267 -8.45 19.36 -0.77
CA SER A 267 -8.56 19.65 -2.20
C SER A 267 -8.75 18.41 -3.08
N MET A 268 -8.48 17.21 -2.55
CA MET A 268 -8.68 15.96 -3.29
C MET A 268 -10.14 15.46 -3.24
N ARG A 269 -10.92 15.90 -2.25
CA ARG A 269 -12.27 15.35 -1.97
C ARG A 269 -13.16 15.36 -3.21
N ASN A 270 -13.98 14.31 -3.33
CA ASN A 270 -14.93 14.06 -4.43
C ASN A 270 -14.29 13.71 -5.78
N ARG A 271 -13.38 14.55 -6.29
CA ARG A 271 -12.85 14.42 -7.66
C ARG A 271 -11.58 13.59 -7.72
N PHE A 272 -10.59 13.89 -6.88
CA PHE A 272 -9.24 13.30 -6.97
C PHE A 272 -9.01 12.17 -5.95
N GLU A 273 -10.06 11.69 -5.30
CA GLU A 273 -10.05 10.43 -4.54
C GLU A 273 -10.18 9.18 -5.44
N LYS A 274 -10.52 9.40 -6.71
CA LYS A 274 -10.59 8.35 -7.74
C LYS A 274 -9.36 8.42 -8.65
N ALA A 275 -8.82 7.26 -9.01
CA ALA A 275 -7.63 7.18 -9.85
C ALA A 275 -7.82 7.83 -11.24
N ALA A 276 -8.93 7.60 -11.92
CA ALA A 276 -9.12 8.07 -13.30
C ALA A 276 -9.04 9.62 -13.45
N PRO A 277 -9.76 10.44 -12.65
CA PRO A 277 -9.59 11.90 -12.70
C PRO A 277 -8.17 12.38 -12.38
N LEU A 278 -7.49 11.72 -11.44
CA LEU A 278 -6.11 12.05 -11.07
C LEU A 278 -5.12 11.71 -12.20
N ARG A 279 -5.30 10.56 -12.86
CA ARG A 279 -4.52 10.17 -14.05
C ARG A 279 -4.69 11.19 -15.16
N SER A 280 -5.92 11.57 -15.49
CA SER A 280 -6.19 12.60 -16.50
C SER A 280 -5.57 13.96 -16.14
N HIS A 281 -5.60 14.33 -14.85
CA HIS A 281 -4.92 15.55 -14.38
C HIS A 281 -3.40 15.49 -14.59
N LEU A 282 -2.77 14.36 -14.26
CA LEU A 282 -1.34 14.16 -14.49
C LEU A 282 -1.01 14.16 -15.99
N GLU A 283 -1.78 13.45 -16.81
CA GLU A 283 -1.61 13.35 -18.27
C GLU A 283 -1.76 14.71 -18.96
N ASN A 284 -2.77 15.50 -18.60
CA ASN A 284 -2.99 16.85 -19.13
C ASN A 284 -1.84 17.79 -18.79
N ASN A 285 -1.14 17.55 -17.68
CA ASN A 285 0.07 18.26 -17.29
C ASN A 285 1.35 17.56 -17.77
N GLY A 286 1.22 16.65 -18.75
CA GLY A 286 2.33 15.97 -19.40
C GLY A 286 3.01 14.90 -18.54
N THR A 287 2.35 14.30 -17.56
CA THR A 287 2.98 13.42 -16.57
C THR A 287 2.39 12.02 -16.62
N VAL A 288 2.74 11.27 -17.67
CA VAL A 288 2.33 9.85 -17.84
C VAL A 288 3.25 8.90 -17.07
N VAL A 289 4.56 9.14 -17.18
CA VAL A 289 5.61 8.41 -16.45
C VAL A 289 6.35 9.42 -15.58
N PHE A 290 6.51 9.11 -14.31
CA PHE A 290 7.02 10.04 -13.31
C PHE A 290 7.81 9.33 -12.21
N ASP A 291 8.89 9.97 -11.74
CA ASP A 291 9.49 9.63 -10.45
C ASP A 291 8.82 10.43 -9.31
N THR A 292 9.26 10.21 -8.07
CA THR A 292 8.69 10.89 -6.89
C THR A 292 8.79 12.41 -7.02
N ASP A 293 9.94 12.92 -7.46
CA ASP A 293 10.19 14.37 -7.58
C ASP A 293 9.29 14.99 -8.65
N ALA A 294 9.20 14.37 -9.83
CA ALA A 294 8.33 14.84 -10.90
C ALA A 294 6.85 14.86 -10.47
N LEU A 295 6.40 13.87 -9.71
CA LEU A 295 5.03 13.83 -9.19
C LEU A 295 4.77 14.98 -8.20
N VAL A 296 5.68 15.21 -7.27
CA VAL A 296 5.59 16.31 -6.29
C VAL A 296 5.58 17.66 -7.00
N ASP A 297 6.46 17.85 -7.98
CA ASP A 297 6.56 19.08 -8.77
C ASP A 297 5.24 19.39 -9.49
N VAL A 298 4.65 18.39 -10.17
CA VAL A 298 3.39 18.57 -10.92
C VAL A 298 2.23 18.88 -9.98
N LEU A 299 2.08 18.12 -8.89
CA LEU A 299 0.95 18.29 -7.96
C LEU A 299 1.05 19.56 -7.11
N SER A 300 2.24 20.13 -6.94
CA SER A 300 2.46 21.39 -6.24
C SER A 300 2.40 22.62 -7.14
N SER A 301 2.71 22.48 -8.43
CA SER A 301 2.74 23.61 -9.38
C SER A 301 1.47 23.77 -10.22
N THR A 302 0.60 22.75 -10.24
CA THR A 302 -0.65 22.76 -11.02
C THR A 302 -1.85 22.99 -10.11
N GLY A 303 -2.85 23.73 -10.61
CA GLY A 303 -4.10 23.98 -9.90
C GLY A 303 -5.15 22.90 -10.19
N PRO A 304 -5.86 22.37 -9.17
CA PRO A 304 -5.65 22.59 -7.73
C PRO A 304 -4.41 21.87 -7.21
N GLN A 305 -3.77 22.42 -6.17
CA GLN A 305 -2.65 21.76 -5.50
C GLN A 305 -3.15 20.58 -4.68
N LEU A 306 -2.56 19.40 -4.91
CA LEU A 306 -3.00 18.14 -4.29
C LEU A 306 -1.88 17.53 -3.45
N CYS A 307 -2.24 16.73 -2.44
CA CYS A 307 -1.26 16.06 -1.59
C CYS A 307 -0.56 14.93 -2.34
N PRO A 308 0.77 15.01 -2.61
CA PRO A 308 1.45 13.99 -3.39
C PRO A 308 1.48 12.63 -2.70
N TYR A 309 1.62 12.62 -1.37
CA TYR A 309 1.60 11.40 -0.55
C TYR A 309 0.30 10.60 -0.75
N PHE A 310 -0.86 11.22 -0.53
CA PHE A 310 -2.16 10.55 -0.68
C PHE A 310 -2.46 10.20 -2.13
N CYS A 311 -2.08 11.08 -3.07
CA CYS A 311 -2.20 10.80 -4.51
C CYS A 311 -1.46 9.50 -4.88
N SER A 312 -0.19 9.37 -4.51
CA SER A 312 0.64 8.23 -4.94
C SER A 312 0.33 6.94 -4.19
N THR A 313 0.15 7.00 -2.86
CA THR A 313 0.05 5.83 -1.98
C THR A 313 -1.36 5.28 -1.84
N ARG A 314 -2.40 6.12 -1.96
CA ARG A 314 -3.80 5.70 -1.76
C ARG A 314 -4.62 5.72 -3.04
N VAL A 315 -4.50 6.77 -3.86
CA VAL A 315 -5.36 6.92 -5.04
C VAL A 315 -4.80 6.16 -6.24
N LEU A 316 -3.56 6.43 -6.63
CA LEU A 316 -2.95 5.81 -7.82
C LEU A 316 -2.68 4.30 -7.63
N THR A 317 -2.54 3.81 -6.40
CA THR A 317 -2.41 2.37 -6.07
C THR A 317 -3.66 1.57 -6.46
N GLN A 318 -4.85 2.18 -6.42
CA GLN A 318 -6.12 1.51 -6.74
C GLN A 318 -6.09 0.90 -8.15
N ASP A 319 -5.57 1.65 -9.13
CA ASP A 319 -5.58 1.26 -10.53
C ASP A 319 -4.22 0.90 -11.12
N ALA A 320 -3.13 1.03 -10.35
CA ALA A 320 -1.78 0.70 -10.80
C ALA A 320 -1.61 -0.78 -11.19
N ASP A 321 -0.90 -0.97 -12.30
CA ASP A 321 -0.41 -2.25 -12.79
C ASP A 321 1.00 -2.53 -12.24
N ILE A 322 1.80 -1.48 -12.07
CA ILE A 322 3.17 -1.52 -11.54
C ILE A 322 3.31 -0.54 -10.37
N ILE A 323 3.78 -1.02 -9.23
CA ILE A 323 4.02 -0.22 -8.03
C ILE A 323 5.51 -0.26 -7.74
N PHE A 324 6.22 0.85 -7.96
CA PHE A 324 7.62 0.94 -7.58
C PHE A 324 7.72 1.32 -6.09
N CYS A 325 8.58 0.63 -5.35
CA CYS A 325 8.72 0.89 -3.92
C CYS A 325 10.13 0.53 -3.41
N PRO A 326 10.56 1.12 -2.28
CA PRO A 326 11.67 0.61 -1.50
C PRO A 326 11.37 -0.78 -0.94
N PHE A 327 12.39 -1.59 -0.69
CA PHE A 327 12.24 -2.92 -0.06
C PHE A 327 11.45 -2.90 1.25
N SER A 328 11.57 -1.84 2.05
CA SER A 328 10.86 -1.71 3.31
C SER A 328 9.34 -1.80 3.15
N TYR A 329 8.76 -1.34 2.04
CA TYR A 329 7.31 -1.46 1.80
C TYR A 329 6.85 -2.90 1.51
N LEU A 330 7.80 -3.80 1.20
CA LEU A 330 7.54 -5.20 0.91
C LEU A 330 7.80 -6.09 2.14
N VAL A 331 8.87 -5.79 2.89
CA VAL A 331 9.35 -6.65 3.98
C VAL A 331 9.04 -6.15 5.39
N ASP A 332 8.77 -4.86 5.59
CA ASP A 332 8.37 -4.35 6.91
C ASP A 332 6.84 -4.41 7.04
N PRO A 333 6.28 -5.25 7.94
CA PRO A 333 4.82 -5.38 8.07
C PRO A 333 4.13 -4.09 8.50
N ILE A 334 4.77 -3.26 9.32
CA ILE A 334 4.21 -2.01 9.82
C ILE A 334 4.05 -1.03 8.64
N ILE A 335 5.09 -0.90 7.81
CA ILE A 335 5.05 -0.04 6.63
C ILE A 335 4.06 -0.60 5.60
N ARG A 336 4.07 -1.91 5.39
CA ARG A 336 3.21 -2.60 4.42
C ARG A 336 1.72 -2.43 4.75
N ASN A 337 1.33 -2.73 5.99
CA ASN A 337 -0.04 -2.60 6.47
C ASN A 337 -0.52 -1.14 6.41
N SER A 338 0.36 -0.17 6.66
CA SER A 338 0.00 1.26 6.57
C SER A 338 -0.05 1.81 5.13
N SER A 339 0.46 1.07 4.14
CA SER A 339 0.64 1.52 2.75
C SER A 339 -0.25 0.82 1.73
N ASP A 340 -1.24 0.03 2.16
CA ASP A 340 -2.21 -0.66 1.29
C ASP A 340 -1.55 -1.59 0.25
N VAL A 341 -0.46 -2.24 0.66
CA VAL A 341 0.30 -3.18 -0.17
C VAL A 341 -0.24 -4.59 0.06
N HIS A 342 -0.89 -5.14 -0.96
CA HIS A 342 -1.36 -6.54 -0.96
C HIS A 342 -0.47 -7.41 -1.84
N MET A 343 0.07 -8.49 -1.28
CA MET A 343 0.99 -9.40 -1.98
C MET A 343 0.29 -10.55 -2.69
N LYS A 344 -0.94 -10.91 -2.29
CA LYS A 344 -1.72 -11.97 -2.95
C LYS A 344 -1.93 -11.63 -4.43
N ASN A 345 -1.83 -12.65 -5.29
CA ASN A 345 -1.93 -12.52 -6.76
C ASN A 345 -0.99 -11.46 -7.36
N SER A 346 0.24 -11.33 -6.85
CA SER A 346 1.17 -10.30 -7.31
C SER A 346 2.49 -10.88 -7.78
N ILE A 347 3.16 -10.16 -8.67
CA ILE A 347 4.55 -10.41 -9.07
C ILE A 347 5.44 -9.50 -8.24
N ILE A 348 6.35 -10.08 -7.48
CA ILE A 348 7.33 -9.32 -6.68
C ILE A 348 8.67 -9.40 -7.40
N ILE A 349 9.23 -8.23 -7.69
CA ILE A 349 10.56 -8.07 -8.30
C ILE A 349 11.46 -7.42 -7.26
N LEU A 350 12.53 -8.10 -6.87
CA LEU A 350 13.57 -7.54 -6.01
C LEU A 350 14.81 -7.27 -6.86
N ASP A 351 15.02 -6.01 -7.24
CA ASP A 351 16.16 -5.61 -8.06
C ASP A 351 17.33 -5.14 -7.18
N GLU A 352 18.55 -5.58 -7.50
CA GLU A 352 19.73 -5.40 -6.65
C GLU A 352 19.54 -5.95 -5.21
N ALA A 353 18.94 -7.14 -5.09
CA ALA A 353 18.51 -7.75 -3.83
C ALA A 353 19.62 -8.20 -2.86
N HIS A 354 20.89 -7.84 -3.10
CA HIS A 354 21.99 -8.21 -2.20
C HIS A 354 21.89 -7.57 -0.80
N ASN A 355 21.09 -6.51 -0.64
CA ASN A 355 20.82 -5.87 0.66
C ASN A 355 19.45 -6.20 1.25
N ILE A 356 18.73 -7.19 0.70
CA ILE A 356 17.42 -7.54 1.23
C ILE A 356 17.52 -8.11 2.64
N GLU A 357 18.57 -8.89 2.93
CA GLU A 357 18.83 -9.44 4.26
C GLU A 357 18.97 -8.35 5.31
N ASP A 358 19.80 -7.34 5.06
CA ASP A 358 19.97 -6.21 5.96
C ASP A 358 18.65 -5.46 6.18
N THR A 359 17.85 -5.28 5.11
CA THR A 359 16.54 -4.63 5.23
C THR A 359 15.57 -5.46 6.08
N CYS A 360 15.58 -6.78 5.94
CA CYS A 360 14.77 -7.67 6.79
C CYS A 360 15.25 -7.64 8.24
N ARG A 361 16.56 -7.64 8.46
CA ARG A 361 17.14 -7.52 9.81
C ARG A 361 16.72 -6.21 10.46
N ASP A 362 16.82 -5.10 9.74
CA ASP A 362 16.41 -3.78 10.24
C ASP A 362 14.91 -3.73 10.55
N ALA A 363 14.06 -4.32 9.71
CA ALA A 363 12.60 -4.37 9.92
C ALA A 363 12.18 -5.22 11.14
N ALA A 364 12.97 -6.23 11.50
CA ALA A 364 12.74 -7.06 12.68
C ALA A 364 13.50 -6.56 13.93
N SER A 365 14.39 -5.59 13.76
CA SER A 365 15.18 -5.01 14.86
C SER A 365 14.51 -3.76 15.38
N PHE A 366 14.66 -3.50 16.67
CA PHE A 366 14.37 -2.20 17.25
C PHE A 366 15.56 -1.78 18.09
N SER A 367 15.75 -0.48 18.25
CA SER A 367 16.79 0.09 19.10
C SER A 367 16.16 1.19 19.91
N PHE A 368 16.60 1.31 21.15
CA PHE A 368 16.16 2.35 22.06
C PHE A 368 17.37 2.98 22.74
N THR A 369 17.19 4.22 23.15
CA THR A 369 18.18 5.04 23.82
C THR A 369 17.71 5.34 25.24
N GLU A 370 18.65 5.63 26.13
CA GLU A 370 18.32 6.03 27.50
C GLU A 370 17.37 7.25 27.52
N LYS A 371 17.58 8.19 26.59
CA LYS A 371 16.73 9.37 26.43
C LYS A 371 15.27 9.00 26.09
N GLU A 372 15.02 8.00 25.25
CA GLU A 372 13.66 7.57 24.93
C GLU A 372 12.92 7.00 26.14
N PHE A 373 13.64 6.35 27.06
CA PHE A 373 13.05 5.94 28.34
C PHE A 373 12.77 7.13 29.26
N GLU A 374 13.67 8.12 29.33
CA GLU A 374 13.44 9.35 30.09
C GLU A 374 12.22 10.12 29.57
N ASP A 375 12.11 10.28 28.25
CA ASP A 375 10.99 10.92 27.58
C ASP A 375 9.68 10.13 27.82
N SER A 376 9.74 8.79 27.80
CA SER A 376 8.60 7.92 28.11
C SER A 376 8.14 8.07 29.57
N LEU A 377 9.06 8.10 30.54
CA LEU A 377 8.75 8.34 31.94
C LEU A 377 8.08 9.69 32.16
N LEU A 378 8.61 10.74 31.51
CA LEU A 378 8.01 12.06 31.57
C LEU A 378 6.59 12.05 31.01
N SER A 379 6.38 11.39 29.86
CA SER A 379 5.06 11.21 29.24
C SER A 379 4.07 10.49 30.16
N PHE A 380 4.49 9.40 30.81
CA PHE A 380 3.64 8.67 31.76
C PHE A 380 3.27 9.52 32.97
N ARG A 381 4.22 10.26 33.54
CA ARG A 381 3.98 11.17 34.67
C ARG A 381 3.02 12.29 34.32
N ILE A 382 3.17 12.91 33.16
CA ILE A 382 2.26 13.97 32.69
C ILE A 382 0.84 13.41 32.54
N LYS A 383 0.68 12.26 31.88
CA LYS A 383 -0.62 11.59 31.71
C LYS A 383 -1.23 11.17 33.05
N ARG A 384 -0.42 10.71 34.00
CA ARG A 384 -0.86 10.35 35.35
C ARG A 384 -1.36 11.57 36.11
N CYS A 385 -0.63 12.68 36.10
CA CYS A 385 -1.07 13.93 36.72
C CYS A 385 -2.39 14.46 36.12
N ALA A 386 -2.57 14.31 34.80
CA ALA A 386 -3.82 14.66 34.14
C ALA A 386 -4.98 13.75 34.61
N ALA A 387 -4.76 12.43 34.68
CA ALA A 387 -5.74 11.49 35.20
C ALA A 387 -6.08 11.78 36.67
N ASP A 388 -5.08 12.05 37.51
CA ASP A 388 -5.24 12.43 38.92
C ASP A 388 -6.10 13.70 39.07
N SER A 389 -5.89 14.69 38.20
CA SER A 389 -6.65 15.96 38.20
C SER A 389 -8.12 15.76 37.80
N ILE A 390 -8.40 14.84 36.87
CA ILE A 390 -9.78 14.50 36.48
C ILE A 390 -10.48 13.72 37.60
N LEU A 391 -9.77 12.78 38.23
CA LEU A 391 -10.27 11.98 39.35
C LEU A 391 -10.59 12.84 40.59
N SER A 392 -9.82 13.89 40.85
CA SER A 392 -10.08 14.81 41.96
C SER A 392 -11.23 15.78 41.65
N ASN A 393 -11.29 16.34 40.45
CA ASN A 393 -12.36 17.25 40.03
C ASN A 393 -13.73 16.55 39.87
N GLY A 394 -13.74 15.27 39.49
CA GLY A 394 -14.95 14.45 39.45
C GLY A 394 -15.59 14.25 40.83
N LYS A 395 -14.79 14.28 41.91
CA LYS A 395 -15.27 14.19 43.30
C LYS A 395 -15.79 15.51 43.85
N SER A 396 -15.35 16.65 43.34
CA SER A 396 -15.73 17.97 43.85
C SER A 396 -16.97 18.56 43.17
N ASN A 397 -17.24 18.22 41.91
CA ASN A 397 -18.35 18.82 41.14
C ASN A 397 -19.71 18.11 41.30
N PHE A 398 -19.75 16.89 41.81
CA PHE A 398 -20.98 16.10 41.95
C PHE A 398 -21.08 15.56 43.38
N GLY A 399 -21.55 16.40 44.29
CA GLY A 399 -21.91 15.95 45.65
C GLY A 399 -23.16 15.09 45.63
N ASP A 400 -23.05 13.86 46.15
CA ASP A 400 -24.07 12.90 46.62
C ASP A 400 -25.34 12.60 45.77
N SER A 401 -25.56 13.29 44.64
CA SER A 401 -26.53 12.86 43.63
C SER A 401 -25.84 11.86 42.71
N GLY A 402 -26.21 10.59 42.83
CA GLY A 402 -25.58 9.44 42.20
C GLY A 402 -25.17 9.64 40.73
N PHE A 403 -24.00 9.11 40.39
CA PHE A 403 -23.51 9.01 39.02
C PHE A 403 -24.43 8.10 38.19
N ASP A 404 -24.75 8.51 36.96
CA ASP A 404 -25.28 7.59 35.95
C ASP A 404 -24.27 6.46 35.68
N ASP A 405 -24.75 5.25 35.36
CA ASP A 405 -23.91 4.04 35.16
C ASP A 405 -22.76 4.26 34.15
N ASP A 406 -22.98 5.06 33.10
CA ASP A 406 -21.97 5.41 32.09
C ASP A 406 -20.80 6.26 32.67
N MET A 407 -21.07 7.10 33.68
CA MET A 407 -20.02 7.89 34.33
C MET A 407 -19.22 7.08 35.34
N ASN A 408 -19.86 6.12 36.03
CA ASN A 408 -19.15 5.17 36.90
C ASN A 408 -18.19 4.29 36.09
N ASP A 409 -18.64 3.76 34.95
CA ASP A 409 -17.79 2.96 34.05
C ASP A 409 -16.59 3.77 33.52
N LYS A 410 -16.79 5.03 33.10
CA LYS A 410 -15.69 5.93 32.71
C LYS A 410 -14.71 6.20 33.84
N MET A 411 -15.22 6.40 35.05
CA MET A 411 -14.39 6.66 36.24
C MET A 411 -13.54 5.44 36.60
N ASP A 412 -14.11 4.24 36.50
CA ASP A 412 -13.39 3.00 36.78
C ASP A 412 -12.36 2.68 35.69
N LYS A 413 -12.69 2.92 34.40
CA LYS A 413 -11.71 2.87 33.30
C LYS A 413 -10.55 3.84 33.53
N LEU A 414 -10.84 5.06 34.01
CA LEU A 414 -9.79 6.05 34.29
C LEU A 414 -8.90 5.63 35.48
N LYS A 415 -9.47 5.02 36.52
CA LYS A 415 -8.69 4.43 37.64
C LYS A 415 -7.80 3.29 37.15
N SER A 416 -8.33 2.40 36.30
CA SER A 416 -7.55 1.30 35.69
C SER A 416 -6.39 1.87 34.88
N PHE A 417 -6.67 2.82 33.98
CA PHE A 417 -5.66 3.48 33.17
C PHE A 417 -4.58 4.16 34.00
N ARG A 418 -4.95 4.83 35.10
CA ARG A 418 -4.01 5.40 36.07
C ARG A 418 -3.12 4.32 36.69
N SER A 419 -3.69 3.18 37.08
CA SER A 419 -2.93 2.05 37.63
C SER A 419 -1.94 1.52 36.61
N ASP A 420 -2.35 1.38 35.35
CA ASP A 420 -1.48 0.94 34.25
C ASP A 420 -0.30 1.90 34.04
N LEU A 421 -0.54 3.22 34.11
CA LEU A 421 0.52 4.22 34.02
C LEU A 421 1.56 4.11 35.16
N ILE A 422 1.13 3.79 36.38
CA ILE A 422 2.03 3.56 37.52
C ILE A 422 2.88 2.30 37.28
N THR A 423 2.25 1.22 36.84
CA THR A 423 2.94 -0.03 36.52
C THR A 423 3.99 0.18 35.42
N LEU A 424 3.64 0.91 34.35
CA LEU A 424 4.56 1.27 33.27
C LEU A 424 5.70 2.16 33.76
N GLU A 425 5.42 3.13 34.64
CA GLU A 425 6.46 3.98 35.25
C GLU A 425 7.47 3.14 36.04
N LEU A 426 7.00 2.21 36.88
CA LEU A 426 7.86 1.32 37.66
C LEU A 426 8.67 0.38 36.76
N LEU A 427 8.05 -0.22 35.75
CA LEU A 427 8.71 -1.10 34.80
C LEU A 427 9.84 -0.39 34.06
N VAL A 428 9.58 0.83 33.54
CA VAL A 428 10.61 1.58 32.83
C VAL A 428 11.74 2.00 33.77
N LEU A 429 11.43 2.37 35.02
CA LEU A 429 12.48 2.68 36.02
C LEU A 429 13.36 1.46 36.32
N GLU A 430 12.78 0.26 36.43
CA GLU A 430 13.51 -1.00 36.60
C GLU A 430 14.44 -1.26 35.40
N ILE A 431 13.92 -1.14 34.18
CA ILE A 431 14.70 -1.31 32.94
C ILE A 431 15.87 -0.31 32.89
N MET A 432 15.62 0.97 33.21
CA MET A 432 16.67 1.99 33.24
C MET A 432 17.74 1.71 34.29
N LYS A 433 17.36 1.25 35.50
CA LYS A 433 18.33 0.84 36.53
C LYS A 433 19.19 -0.30 36.03
N TRP A 434 18.57 -1.34 35.48
CA TRP A 434 19.28 -2.49 34.91
C TRP A 434 20.25 -2.06 33.81
N MET A 435 19.81 -1.23 32.86
CA MET A 435 20.67 -0.70 31.80
C MET A 435 21.88 0.07 32.33
N ARG A 436 21.68 0.95 33.33
CA ARG A 436 22.77 1.73 33.91
C ARG A 436 23.78 0.85 34.63
N CYS A 437 23.32 -0.18 35.34
CA CYS A 437 24.20 -1.18 35.96
C CYS A 437 25.00 -1.95 34.91
N LEU A 438 24.34 -2.48 33.87
CA LEU A 438 24.99 -3.21 32.79
C LEU A 438 26.03 -2.34 32.05
N ALA A 439 25.69 -1.07 31.79
CA ALA A 439 26.61 -0.13 31.16
C ALA A 439 27.83 0.18 32.05
N ALA A 440 27.67 0.21 33.37
CA ALA A 440 28.78 0.40 34.31
C ALA A 440 29.71 -0.84 34.34
N GLU A 441 29.14 -2.05 34.36
CA GLU A 441 29.89 -3.30 34.28
C GLU A 441 30.73 -3.39 33.01
N LEU A 442 30.13 -3.07 31.85
CA LEU A 442 30.82 -3.08 30.55
C LEU A 442 31.93 -2.02 30.45
N LYS A 443 31.77 -0.86 31.08
CA LYS A 443 32.85 0.15 31.14
C LYS A 443 34.02 -0.31 32.01
N SER A 444 33.76 -1.07 33.06
CA SER A 444 34.80 -1.56 33.98
C SER A 444 35.68 -2.66 33.38
N SER A 445 35.21 -3.37 32.35
CA SER A 445 35.90 -4.49 31.71
C SER A 445 36.91 -4.09 30.61
N ASN A 446 37.25 -2.80 30.47
CA ASN A 446 38.21 -2.27 29.48
C ASN A 446 37.91 -2.66 28.01
N ASN A 447 36.67 -3.05 27.71
CA ASN A 447 36.27 -3.37 26.35
C ASN A 447 35.75 -2.09 25.67
N THR A 448 36.69 -1.24 25.23
CA THR A 448 36.43 0.12 24.70
C THR A 448 35.60 0.17 23.41
N ASP A 449 35.23 -0.97 22.85
CA ASP A 449 34.50 -1.07 21.58
C ASP A 449 32.97 -1.18 21.73
N LEU A 450 32.45 -1.34 22.96
CA LEU A 450 31.01 -1.47 23.19
C LEU A 450 30.33 -0.11 23.43
N LYS A 451 30.14 0.67 22.36
CA LYS A 451 29.23 1.83 22.37
C LYS A 451 27.75 1.45 22.19
N THR A 452 27.49 0.21 21.79
CA THR A 452 26.14 -0.30 21.50
C THR A 452 26.01 -1.68 22.15
N ILE A 453 24.95 -1.87 22.93
CA ILE A 453 24.55 -3.18 23.44
C ILE A 453 23.48 -3.69 22.48
N THR A 454 23.82 -4.69 21.67
CA THR A 454 22.85 -5.39 20.82
C THR A 454 22.24 -6.51 21.65
N LEU A 455 20.94 -6.41 21.96
CA LEU A 455 20.17 -7.48 22.61
C LEU A 455 19.53 -8.39 21.56
#